data_AF-A0A931H8J4-F1
#
_entry.id   AF-A0A931H8J4-F1
#
_cell.length_a   1.000
_cell.length_b   1.000
_cell.length_c   1.000
_cell.angle_alpha   90.00
_cell.angle_beta   90.00
_cell.angle_gamma   90.00
#
_symmetry.space_group_name_H-M   'P 1'
#
loop_
_entity.id
_entity.type
_entity.pdbx_description
1 polymer ?
#
loop_
_entity_poly.entity_id
_entity_poly.type
_entity_poly.pdbx_seq_one_letter_code
_entity_poly.pdbx_strand_id
1 'polypeptide(L)'
;MPAPEVVEASSDSAWALFNELAQAPVEPAFQPTAPASAATPLVKGDRRYAPTVPSPLTASAPARPQPTHAIKGITVAEAMVEARRNNRLCPQPLLWKQLYDMLPDKVQGDHGWQPQPPLIGSAWSSTPPLVKRMCLRDHIEWAEGHGVLDEVHAFLKALPETDWHHMGD
;
A
#
# COMPACT_ATOMS: atom_id res chain seq x y z
N MET A 1 28.11 39.60 -12.52
CA MET A 1 26.78 39.06 -12.17
C MET A 1 26.78 38.79 -10.67
N PRO A 2 25.87 39.37 -9.87
CA PRO A 2 25.82 39.06 -8.44
C PRO A 2 25.29 37.63 -8.24
N ALA A 3 25.90 36.87 -7.34
CA ALA A 3 25.48 35.51 -7.01
C ALA A 3 24.16 35.55 -6.21
N PRO A 4 23.24 34.59 -6.41
CA PRO A 4 22.00 34.53 -5.65
C PRO A 4 22.30 34.13 -4.20
N GLU A 5 21.97 35.02 -3.27
CA GLU A 5 21.95 34.75 -1.84
C GLU A 5 20.81 33.76 -1.54
N VAL A 6 21.16 32.51 -1.24
CA VAL A 6 20.19 31.50 -0.80
C VAL A 6 20.00 31.67 0.70
N VAL A 7 18.87 32.24 1.10
CA VAL A 7 18.42 32.26 2.49
C VAL A 7 17.65 30.97 2.76
N GLU A 8 18.26 30.05 3.52
CA GLU A 8 17.58 28.83 3.96
C GLU A 8 16.61 29.17 5.12
N ALA A 9 15.33 29.28 4.80
CA ALA A 9 14.30 29.38 5.82
C ALA A 9 14.12 28.00 6.49
N SER A 10 14.31 27.94 7.81
CA SER A 10 14.06 26.73 8.61
C SER A 10 12.57 26.35 8.60
N SER A 11 12.26 25.09 8.87
CA SER A 11 10.88 24.54 8.81
C SER A 11 9.87 25.27 9.70
N ASP A 12 10.31 25.86 10.82
CA ASP A 12 9.47 26.71 11.67
C ASP A 12 9.11 28.04 10.99
N SER A 13 10.03 28.60 10.21
CA SER A 13 9.83 29.86 9.50
C SER A 13 8.83 29.70 8.33
N ALA A 14 8.78 28.53 7.70
CA ALA A 14 7.79 28.20 6.68
C ALA A 14 6.38 28.04 7.29
N TRP A 15 6.28 27.45 8.49
CA TRP A 15 5.01 27.31 9.21
C TRP A 15 4.47 28.64 9.72
N ALA A 16 5.35 29.54 10.17
CA ALA A 16 4.96 30.89 10.58
C ALA A 16 4.37 31.70 9.40
N LEU A 17 5.03 31.67 8.24
CA LEU A 17 4.56 32.33 7.02
C LEU A 17 3.20 31.81 6.55
N PHE A 18 2.98 30.49 6.64
CA PHE A 18 1.71 29.87 6.32
C PHE A 18 0.57 30.36 7.23
N ASN A 19 0.81 30.43 8.54
CA ASN A 19 -0.18 30.91 9.51
C ASN A 19 -0.49 32.41 9.31
N GLU A 20 0.51 33.21 8.95
CA GLU A 20 0.33 34.63 8.65
C GLU A 20 -0.54 34.85 7.39
N LEU A 21 -0.29 34.08 6.33
CA LEU A 21 -1.12 34.07 5.12
C LEU A 21 -2.56 33.59 5.38
N ALA A 22 -2.75 32.62 6.28
CA ALA A 22 -4.07 32.14 6.66
C ALA A 22 -4.88 33.16 7.49
N GLN A 23 -4.19 34.09 8.17
CA GLN A 23 -4.80 35.16 8.96
C GLN A 23 -4.98 36.45 8.17
N ALA A 24 -4.37 36.57 6.99
CA ALA A 24 -4.56 37.70 6.11
C ALA A 24 -6.04 37.77 5.64
N PRO A 25 -6.67 38.95 5.62
CA PRO A 25 -8.01 39.12 5.08
C PRO A 25 -8.02 38.66 3.62
N VAL A 26 -8.74 37.57 3.35
CA VAL A 26 -8.91 37.04 1.99
C VAL A 26 -9.71 38.07 1.20
N GLU A 27 -9.06 38.81 0.29
CA GLU A 27 -9.79 39.55 -0.73
C GLU A 27 -10.56 38.54 -1.60
N PRO A 28 -11.90 38.62 -1.70
CA PRO A 28 -12.68 37.64 -2.41
C PRO A 28 -12.55 37.87 -3.93
N ALA A 29 -11.44 37.43 -4.52
CA ALA A 29 -11.23 37.45 -5.97
C ALA A 29 -12.01 36.35 -6.70
N PHE A 30 -12.71 35.47 -5.97
CA PHE A 30 -13.48 34.37 -6.55
C PHE A 30 -14.91 34.40 -6.06
N GLN A 31 -15.84 34.32 -7.02
CA GLN A 31 -17.26 34.23 -6.72
C GLN A 31 -17.56 32.94 -5.94
N PRO A 32 -18.43 32.99 -4.92
CA PRO A 32 -18.87 31.80 -4.22
C PRO A 32 -19.50 30.82 -5.20
N THR A 33 -19.04 29.57 -5.19
CA THR A 33 -19.63 28.48 -5.96
C THR A 33 -21.04 28.22 -5.44
N ALA A 34 -22.04 28.76 -6.15
CA ALA A 34 -23.43 28.42 -5.91
C ALA A 34 -23.65 26.94 -6.29
N PRO A 35 -24.45 26.17 -5.53
CA PRO A 35 -24.86 24.84 -5.97
C PRO A 35 -25.60 24.99 -7.30
N ALA A 36 -25.28 24.15 -8.27
CA ALA A 36 -25.95 24.11 -9.57
C ALA A 36 -27.40 23.63 -9.42
N SER A 37 -28.28 24.51 -8.94
CA SER A 37 -29.73 24.38 -8.99
C SER A 37 -30.29 25.32 -10.04
N ALA A 38 -29.68 25.29 -11.22
CA ALA A 38 -30.31 25.77 -12.44
C ALA A 38 -30.02 24.70 -13.48
N ALA A 39 -30.94 23.75 -13.61
CA ALA A 39 -30.96 22.87 -14.75
C ALA A 39 -31.00 23.75 -16.00
N THR A 40 -29.90 23.78 -16.75
CA THR A 40 -29.93 24.25 -18.13
C THR A 40 -31.08 23.50 -18.79
N PRO A 41 -32.05 24.18 -19.44
CA PRO A 41 -33.14 23.47 -20.08
C PRO A 41 -32.55 22.62 -21.20
N LEU A 42 -32.35 21.32 -20.92
CA LEU A 42 -32.03 20.33 -21.93
C LEU A 42 -33.22 20.33 -22.88
N VAL A 43 -33.04 20.85 -24.09
CA VAL A 43 -34.07 20.78 -25.12
C VAL A 43 -34.33 19.30 -25.37
N LYS A 44 -35.56 18.86 -25.05
CA LYS A 44 -35.99 17.47 -25.17
C LYS A 44 -35.88 17.05 -26.64
N GLY A 45 -34.85 16.26 -26.96
CA GLY A 45 -34.57 15.77 -28.32
C GLY A 45 -33.23 16.20 -28.94
N ASP A 46 -32.31 16.81 -28.19
CA ASP A 46 -30.97 17.10 -28.70
C ASP A 46 -30.21 15.80 -29.03
N ARG A 47 -29.93 15.58 -30.33
CA ARG A 47 -29.30 14.35 -30.88
C ARG A 47 -27.89 14.08 -30.36
N ARG A 48 -27.29 15.05 -29.67
CA ARG A 48 -25.95 14.93 -29.05
C ARG A 48 -25.95 14.10 -27.77
N TYR A 49 -27.12 13.83 -27.19
CA TYR A 49 -27.25 13.06 -25.96
C TYR A 49 -28.17 11.86 -26.18
N ALA A 50 -27.68 10.65 -25.90
CA ALA A 50 -28.51 9.46 -25.87
C ALA A 50 -29.40 9.50 -24.61
N PRO A 51 -30.69 9.12 -24.70
CA PRO A 51 -31.57 9.04 -23.54
C PRO A 51 -30.99 8.01 -22.55
N THR A 52 -30.63 8.44 -21.35
CA THR A 52 -30.19 7.55 -20.28
C THR A 52 -31.41 6.79 -19.76
N VAL A 53 -31.50 5.50 -20.11
CA VAL A 53 -32.47 4.60 -19.46
C VAL A 53 -31.91 4.17 -18.11
N PRO A 54 -32.71 4.20 -17.03
CA PRO A 54 -32.27 3.61 -15.76
C PRO A 54 -32.01 2.13 -15.98
N SER A 55 -30.78 1.69 -15.71
CA SER A 55 -30.46 0.27 -15.73
C SER A 55 -31.21 -0.39 -14.57
N PRO A 56 -32.11 -1.35 -14.80
CA PRO A 56 -32.75 -2.06 -13.70
C PRO A 56 -31.65 -2.77 -12.91
N LEU A 57 -31.66 -2.63 -11.58
CA LEU A 57 -30.93 -3.49 -10.65
C LEU A 57 -31.59 -4.89 -10.66
N THR A 58 -31.61 -5.54 -11.82
CA THR A 58 -31.93 -6.95 -11.90
C THR A 58 -30.73 -7.69 -11.32
N ALA A 59 -30.90 -8.20 -10.12
CA ALA A 59 -30.01 -9.21 -9.56
C ALA A 59 -29.83 -10.32 -10.60
N SER A 60 -28.57 -10.77 -10.76
CA SER A 60 -28.10 -11.76 -11.73
C SER A 60 -27.58 -11.18 -13.05
N ALA A 61 -26.49 -10.42 -12.95
CA ALA A 61 -25.40 -10.66 -13.90
C ALA A 61 -24.98 -12.14 -13.75
N PRO A 62 -24.67 -12.88 -14.84
CA PRO A 62 -24.01 -14.17 -14.66
C PRO A 62 -22.81 -13.88 -13.78
N ALA A 63 -22.76 -14.53 -12.61
CA ALA A 63 -21.67 -14.36 -11.68
C ALA A 63 -20.40 -14.46 -12.52
N ARG A 64 -19.64 -13.35 -12.64
CA ARG A 64 -18.23 -13.44 -13.03
C ARG A 64 -17.73 -14.63 -12.23
N PRO A 65 -17.09 -15.65 -12.85
CA PRO A 65 -16.59 -16.78 -12.09
C PRO A 65 -15.72 -16.18 -10.99
N GLN A 66 -16.29 -16.11 -9.79
CA GLN A 66 -15.48 -15.91 -8.62
C GLN A 66 -14.55 -17.10 -8.69
N PRO A 67 -13.22 -16.91 -8.62
CA PRO A 67 -12.33 -18.05 -8.48
C PRO A 67 -12.89 -18.84 -7.31
N THR A 68 -13.52 -19.97 -7.62
CA THR A 68 -13.93 -20.94 -6.64
C THR A 68 -12.62 -21.43 -6.12
N HIS A 69 -12.13 -20.83 -5.03
CA HIS A 69 -11.04 -21.36 -4.24
C HIS A 69 -11.58 -22.68 -3.67
N ALA A 70 -11.57 -23.72 -4.51
CA ALA A 70 -11.73 -25.08 -4.08
C ALA A 70 -10.71 -25.27 -2.96
N ILE A 71 -11.20 -25.68 -1.79
CA ILE A 71 -10.41 -25.85 -0.56
C ILE A 71 -9.11 -26.59 -0.90
N LYS A 72 -8.00 -25.85 -0.98
CA LYS A 72 -6.67 -26.38 -1.28
C LYS A 72 -5.61 -25.40 -0.77
N GLY A 73 -5.06 -25.72 0.40
CA GLY A 73 -3.92 -25.02 1.02
C GLY A 73 -4.25 -23.61 1.54
N ILE A 74 -3.35 -23.09 2.38
CA ILE A 74 -3.35 -21.66 2.70
C ILE A 74 -3.04 -20.86 1.42
N THR A 75 -3.64 -19.69 1.27
CA THR A 75 -3.34 -18.76 0.16
C THR A 75 -2.34 -17.68 0.59
N VAL A 76 -1.63 -17.05 -0.35
CA VAL A 76 -0.79 -15.87 -0.05
C VAL A 76 -1.61 -14.77 0.63
N ALA A 77 -2.87 -14.56 0.22
CA ALA A 77 -3.73 -13.57 0.84
C ALA A 77 -3.94 -13.83 2.34
N GLU A 78 -4.18 -15.08 2.73
CA GLU A 78 -4.35 -15.47 4.13
C GLU A 78 -3.04 -15.31 4.92
N ALA A 79 -1.92 -15.74 4.35
CA ALA A 79 -0.60 -15.55 4.98
C ALA A 79 -0.26 -14.06 5.17
N MET A 80 -0.62 -13.22 4.20
CA MET A 80 -0.47 -11.77 4.28
C MET A 80 -1.41 -11.12 5.30
N VAL A 81 -2.62 -11.66 5.50
CA VAL A 81 -3.52 -11.22 6.56
C VAL A 81 -2.91 -11.51 7.93
N GLU A 82 -2.34 -12.71 8.14
CA GLU A 82 -1.64 -13.06 9.38
C GLU A 82 -0.43 -12.14 9.62
N ALA A 83 0.41 -11.94 8.61
CA ALA A 83 1.62 -11.14 8.69
C ALA A 83 1.38 -9.64 8.95
N ARG A 84 0.16 -9.14 8.73
CA ARG A 84 -0.22 -7.73 8.92
C ARG A 84 -1.10 -7.48 10.15
N ARG A 85 -1.41 -8.51 10.93
CA ARG A 85 -2.16 -8.34 12.18
C ARG A 85 -1.46 -7.34 13.09
N ASN A 86 -2.21 -6.65 13.95
CA ASN A 86 -1.66 -5.75 14.96
C ASN A 86 -0.65 -4.72 14.43
N ASN A 87 -0.76 -4.30 13.16
CA ASN A 87 0.17 -3.38 12.49
C ASN A 87 1.61 -3.91 12.33
N ARG A 88 1.76 -5.24 12.29
CA ARG A 88 3.02 -5.93 11.99
C ARG A 88 3.51 -5.60 10.58
N LEU A 89 4.82 -5.49 10.44
CA LEU A 89 5.52 -5.27 9.17
C LEU A 89 6.26 -6.52 8.71
N CYS A 90 7.03 -7.10 9.63
CA CYS A 90 7.93 -8.21 9.39
C CYS A 90 8.42 -8.82 10.71
N PRO A 91 8.87 -10.09 10.72
CA PRO A 91 9.49 -10.69 11.88
C PRO A 91 10.79 -9.98 12.28
N GLN A 92 11.21 -10.08 13.53
CA GLN A 92 12.52 -9.58 13.99
C GLN A 92 13.68 -10.20 13.16
N PRO A 93 14.82 -9.51 12.99
CA PRO A 93 15.87 -9.89 12.03
C PRO A 93 16.34 -11.35 12.10
N LEU A 94 16.54 -11.89 13.31
CA LEU A 94 17.00 -13.27 13.50
C LEU A 94 15.96 -14.29 13.01
N LEU A 95 14.68 -14.05 13.31
CA LEU A 95 13.58 -14.92 12.94
C LEU A 95 13.21 -14.77 11.46
N TRP A 96 13.37 -13.58 10.90
CA TRP A 96 13.22 -13.41 9.46
C TRP A 96 14.33 -14.12 8.69
N LYS A 97 15.56 -14.15 9.20
CA LYS A 97 16.60 -15.02 8.62
C LYS A 97 16.17 -16.49 8.64
N GLN A 98 15.62 -17.00 9.74
CA GLN A 98 15.13 -18.38 9.82
C GLN A 98 14.03 -18.66 8.79
N LEU A 99 13.05 -17.76 8.65
CA LEU A 99 12.02 -17.85 7.61
C LEU A 99 12.64 -17.92 6.22
N TYR A 100 13.63 -17.07 5.94
CA TYR A 100 14.31 -17.06 4.64
C TYR A 100 15.05 -18.38 4.39
N ASP A 101 15.70 -18.94 5.41
CA ASP A 101 16.42 -20.22 5.29
C ASP A 101 15.49 -21.38 4.93
N MET A 102 14.20 -21.33 5.32
CA MET A 102 13.17 -22.32 4.95
C MET A 102 12.79 -22.31 3.46
N LEU A 103 13.06 -21.23 2.72
CA LEU A 103 12.67 -21.11 1.31
C LEU A 103 13.56 -21.98 0.40
N PRO A 104 13.02 -22.86 -0.46
CA PRO A 104 13.83 -23.66 -1.38
C PRO A 104 14.27 -22.86 -2.61
N ASP A 105 15.19 -23.45 -3.38
CA ASP A 105 15.55 -23.08 -4.76
C ASP A 105 15.90 -21.61 -5.01
N LYS A 106 16.45 -20.94 -4.00
CA LYS A 106 16.92 -19.55 -4.11
C LYS A 106 17.94 -19.44 -5.25
N VAL A 107 17.70 -18.53 -6.20
CA VAL A 107 18.56 -18.35 -7.37
C VAL A 107 19.37 -17.08 -7.27
N GLN A 108 20.63 -17.13 -7.71
CA GLN A 108 21.46 -15.95 -7.87
C GLN A 108 21.49 -15.54 -9.34
N GLY A 109 20.82 -14.45 -9.68
CA GLY A 109 20.82 -13.88 -11.03
C GLY A 109 21.70 -12.63 -11.13
N ASP A 110 21.68 -11.99 -12.30
CA ASP A 110 22.46 -10.78 -12.60
C ASP A 110 22.10 -9.59 -11.70
N HIS A 111 20.87 -9.57 -11.17
CA HIS A 111 20.36 -8.54 -10.27
C HIS A 111 20.37 -8.97 -8.79
N GLY A 112 21.12 -10.02 -8.45
CA GLY A 112 21.23 -10.55 -7.09
C GLY A 112 20.35 -11.78 -6.84
N TRP A 113 20.10 -12.06 -5.56
CA TRP A 113 19.35 -13.25 -5.13
C TRP A 113 17.84 -13.08 -5.33
N GLN A 114 17.16 -14.15 -5.75
CA GLN A 114 15.70 -14.25 -5.75
C GLN A 114 15.27 -15.46 -4.90
N PRO A 115 14.44 -15.26 -3.86
CA PRO A 115 13.96 -13.97 -3.38
C PRO A 115 15.11 -13.17 -2.76
N GLN A 116 14.98 -11.84 -2.74
CA GLN A 116 15.98 -10.96 -2.12
C GLN A 116 16.25 -11.40 -0.68
N PRO A 117 17.48 -11.35 -0.18
CA PRO A 117 17.76 -11.77 1.19
C PRO A 117 17.07 -10.83 2.20
N PRO A 118 16.70 -11.33 3.38
CA PRO A 118 16.10 -10.52 4.41
C PRO A 118 17.08 -9.42 4.82
N LEU A 119 16.53 -8.24 5.07
CA LEU A 119 17.29 -7.12 5.60
C LEU A 119 17.75 -7.51 7.01
N ILE A 120 19.06 -7.45 7.29
CA ILE A 120 19.61 -7.74 8.61
C ILE A 120 20.69 -6.71 8.96
N GLY A 121 20.93 -6.51 10.26
CA GLY A 121 21.98 -5.60 10.75
C GLY A 121 21.72 -4.11 10.45
N SER A 122 22.69 -3.41 9.88
CA SER A 122 22.56 -1.97 9.56
C SER A 122 21.51 -1.70 8.49
N ALA A 123 21.41 -2.58 7.49
CA ALA A 123 20.42 -2.48 6.41
C ALA A 123 19.00 -2.48 6.98
N TRP A 124 18.73 -3.31 8.00
CA TRP A 124 17.45 -3.34 8.72
C TRP A 124 17.04 -1.98 9.27
N SER A 125 17.96 -1.35 10.01
CA SER A 125 17.66 -0.12 10.76
C SER A 125 17.52 1.08 9.83
N SER A 126 18.25 1.09 8.72
CA SER A 126 18.21 2.16 7.72
C SER A 126 17.06 2.06 6.72
N THR A 127 16.43 0.89 6.59
CA THR A 127 15.42 0.64 5.56
C THR A 127 14.02 1.08 6.03
N PRO A 128 13.28 1.87 5.23
CA PRO A 128 11.93 2.30 5.59
C PRO A 128 10.95 1.13 5.84
N PRO A 129 9.99 1.29 6.77
CA PRO A 129 8.98 0.28 7.11
C PRO A 129 8.28 -0.41 5.93
N LEU A 130 7.89 0.36 4.91
CA LEU A 130 7.18 -0.17 3.76
C LEU A 130 8.04 -1.10 2.91
N VAL A 131 9.34 -0.82 2.80
CA VAL A 131 10.28 -1.65 2.05
C VAL A 131 10.48 -3.00 2.75
N LYS A 132 10.57 -3.00 4.10
CA LYS A 132 10.59 -4.25 4.90
C LYS A 132 9.35 -5.10 4.62
N ARG A 133 8.17 -4.48 4.61
CA ARG A 133 6.90 -5.17 4.33
C ARG A 133 6.86 -5.77 2.91
N MET A 134 7.41 -5.08 1.91
CA MET A 134 7.47 -5.60 0.54
C MET A 134 8.41 -6.80 0.45
N CYS A 135 9.60 -6.74 1.07
CA CYS A 135 10.52 -7.86 1.09
C CYS A 135 9.89 -9.11 1.75
N LEU A 136 9.14 -8.95 2.84
CA LEU A 136 8.41 -10.08 3.43
C LEU A 136 7.35 -10.66 2.49
N ARG A 137 6.59 -9.81 1.80
CA ARG A 137 5.60 -10.26 0.82
C ARG A 137 6.27 -11.10 -0.27
N ASP A 138 7.39 -10.63 -0.81
CA ASP A 138 8.10 -11.33 -1.88
C ASP A 138 8.56 -12.73 -1.40
N HIS A 139 8.93 -12.88 -0.12
CA HIS A 139 9.25 -14.20 0.46
C HIS A 139 8.01 -15.10 0.57
N ILE A 140 6.86 -14.55 0.92
CA ILE A 140 5.59 -15.29 1.03
C ILE A 140 5.12 -15.73 -0.37
N GLU A 141 5.22 -14.86 -1.37
CA GLU A 141 4.94 -15.19 -2.77
C GLU A 141 5.91 -16.25 -3.31
N TRP A 142 7.20 -16.16 -2.94
CA TRP A 142 8.18 -17.20 -3.26
C TRP A 142 7.82 -18.56 -2.66
N ALA A 143 7.37 -18.57 -1.40
CA ALA A 143 6.94 -19.78 -0.72
C ALA A 143 5.74 -20.44 -1.41
N GLU A 144 4.79 -19.65 -1.92
CA GLU A 144 3.67 -20.16 -2.72
C GLU A 144 4.14 -20.81 -4.02
N GLY A 145 5.02 -20.14 -4.77
CA GLY A 145 5.57 -20.65 -6.03
C GLY A 145 6.33 -21.98 -5.88
N HIS A 146 6.83 -22.28 -4.68
CA HIS A 146 7.59 -23.50 -4.37
C HIS A 146 6.83 -24.50 -3.48
N GLY A 147 5.55 -24.24 -3.16
CA GLY A 147 4.72 -25.16 -2.40
C GLY A 147 5.07 -25.32 -0.92
N VAL A 148 5.87 -24.40 -0.34
CA VAL A 148 6.25 -24.40 1.09
C VAL A 148 5.46 -23.36 1.91
N LEU A 149 4.41 -22.79 1.33
CA LEU A 149 3.63 -21.72 1.95
C LEU A 149 2.95 -22.14 3.26
N ASP A 150 2.46 -23.38 3.36
CA ASP A 150 1.82 -23.89 4.59
C ASP A 150 2.81 -23.88 5.78
N GLU A 151 4.07 -24.26 5.53
CA GLU A 151 5.13 -24.26 6.56
C GLU A 151 5.52 -22.84 6.97
N VAL A 152 5.69 -21.95 5.99
CA VAL A 152 5.98 -20.53 6.25
C VAL A 152 4.84 -19.89 7.02
N HIS A 153 3.59 -20.16 6.64
CA HIS A 153 2.43 -19.63 7.35
C HIS A 153 2.32 -20.18 8.78
N ALA A 154 2.59 -21.47 8.99
CA ALA A 154 2.65 -22.06 10.32
C ALA A 154 3.73 -21.41 11.19
N PHE A 155 4.91 -21.15 10.61
CA PHE A 155 5.98 -20.40 11.28
C PHE A 155 5.53 -19.00 11.69
N LEU A 156 4.93 -18.23 10.77
CA LEU A 156 4.44 -16.88 11.07
C LEU A 156 3.37 -16.88 12.17
N LYS A 157 2.47 -17.87 12.19
CA LYS A 157 1.45 -18.01 13.25
C LYS A 157 2.04 -18.35 14.62
N ALA A 158 3.18 -19.03 14.66
CA ALA A 158 3.82 -19.42 15.91
C ALA A 158 4.59 -18.27 16.57
N LEU A 159 4.89 -17.19 15.83
CA LEU A 159 5.64 -16.06 16.36
C LEU A 159 4.81 -15.25 17.38
N PRO A 160 5.30 -15.05 18.61
CA PRO A 160 4.67 -14.14 19.57
C PRO A 160 4.79 -12.68 19.10
N GLU A 161 3.97 -11.79 19.64
CA GLU A 161 3.95 -10.39 19.19
C GLU A 161 5.30 -9.67 19.34
N THR A 162 6.09 -10.01 20.36
CA THR A 162 7.43 -9.45 20.63
C THR A 162 8.43 -9.74 19.52
N ASP A 163 8.17 -10.78 18.74
CA ASP A 163 9.02 -11.26 17.67
C ASP A 163 8.65 -10.66 16.31
N TRP A 164 7.72 -9.70 16.31
CA TRP A 164 7.39 -8.87 15.17
C TRP A 164 7.93 -7.46 15.35
N HIS A 165 8.17 -6.80 14.22
CA HIS A 165 8.41 -5.37 14.12
C HIS A 165 7.14 -4.67 13.63
N HIS A 166 6.79 -3.57 14.28
CA HIS A 166 5.54 -2.85 14.04
C HIS A 166 5.78 -1.54 13.32
N MET A 167 4.73 -1.04 12.67
CA MET A 167 4.77 0.29 12.10
C MET A 167 4.67 1.34 13.22
N GLY A 168 5.71 2.17 13.33
CA GLY A 168 5.86 3.22 14.35
C GLY A 168 6.99 2.96 15.35
N ASP A 169 7.58 1.76 15.32
CA ASP A 169 8.80 1.41 16.08
C ASP A 169 10.07 2.07 15.52
#